data_AF-A0A159Z1G2-F1
#
_entry.id   AF-A0A159Z1G2-F1
#
_cell.length_a   1.000
_cell.length_b   1.000
_cell.length_c   1.000
_cell.angle_alpha   90.00
_cell.angle_beta   90.00
_cell.angle_gamma   90.00
#
_symmetry.space_group_name_H-M   'P 1'
#
loop_
_entity.id
_entity.type
_entity.pdbx_description
1 polymer ?
#
loop_
_entity_poly.entity_id
_entity_poly.type
_entity_poly.pdbx_seq_one_letter_code
_entity_poly.pdbx_strand_id
1 'polypeptide(L)'
;MIVAASAMSTLGLGLGLLLGLAARRFHVETPPLVAEIEKVLPGTNCGVCGFAGCAGLALAMSEGAAPVTACPPGGREVALALAGIIAPEGGAEASIAGMAEMEPMVAFIFEDHCTGCGKCFKRCPTDAIVGAAKQIHTVVMDACIGCDACVDICPTQAIVTRRKPRTLSNWYWDKPALAFAAAAPGRPARQI
;
A
#
# COMPACT_ATOMS: atom_id res chain seq x y z
N MET A 1 -24.56 -31.92 32.55
CA MET A 1 -24.71 -31.29 31.21
C MET A 1 -25.38 -29.92 31.29
N ILE A 2 -26.56 -29.77 31.91
CA ILE A 2 -27.28 -28.48 31.97
C ILE A 2 -26.47 -27.37 32.68
N VAL A 3 -25.80 -27.69 33.79
CA VAL A 3 -24.96 -26.73 34.54
C VAL A 3 -23.78 -26.20 33.71
N ALA A 4 -23.14 -27.08 32.93
CA ALA A 4 -22.05 -26.67 32.05
C ALA A 4 -22.58 -25.80 30.90
N ALA A 5 -23.72 -26.18 30.31
CA ALA A 5 -24.35 -25.41 29.24
C ALA A 5 -24.79 -24.01 29.70
N SER A 6 -25.37 -23.89 30.90
CA SER A 6 -25.79 -22.59 31.43
C SER A 6 -24.60 -21.69 31.78
N ALA A 7 -23.54 -22.25 32.38
CA ALA A 7 -22.33 -21.50 32.73
C ALA A 7 -21.61 -20.92 31.50
N MET A 8 -21.50 -21.69 30.41
CA MET A 8 -20.90 -21.18 29.17
C MET A 8 -21.79 -20.12 28.51
N SER A 9 -23.10 -20.28 28.58
CA SER A 9 -24.06 -19.33 27.98
C SER A 9 -24.06 -17.98 28.70
N THR A 10 -24.04 -17.98 30.04
CA THR A 10 -24.02 -16.74 30.82
C THR A 10 -22.70 -15.98 30.65
N LEU A 11 -21.57 -16.69 30.60
CA LEU A 11 -20.27 -16.09 30.38
C LEU A 11 -20.16 -15.49 28.97
N GLY A 12 -20.63 -16.21 27.94
CA GLY A 12 -20.66 -15.70 26.57
C GLY A 12 -21.53 -14.46 26.41
N LEU A 13 -22.75 -14.47 26.96
CA LEU A 13 -23.65 -13.31 26.93
C LEU A 13 -23.08 -12.14 27.73
N GLY A 14 -22.53 -12.40 28.92
CA GLY A 14 -21.96 -11.37 29.78
C GLY A 14 -20.76 -10.67 29.13
N LEU A 15 -19.81 -11.44 28.59
CA LEU A 15 -18.65 -10.89 27.90
C LEU A 15 -19.05 -10.19 26.58
N GLY A 16 -20.00 -10.75 25.83
CA GLY A 16 -20.51 -10.16 24.60
C GLY A 16 -21.20 -8.81 24.83
N LEU A 17 -22.06 -8.72 25.85
CA LEU A 17 -22.71 -7.46 26.25
C LEU A 17 -21.69 -6.41 26.70
N LEU A 18 -20.71 -6.83 27.52
CA LEU A 18 -19.67 -5.94 28.00
C LEU A 18 -18.82 -5.38 26.86
N LEU A 19 -18.36 -6.23 25.94
CA LEU A 19 -17.59 -5.81 24.78
C LEU A 19 -18.41 -4.95 23.81
N GLY A 20 -19.69 -5.29 23.58
CA GLY A 20 -20.58 -4.50 22.74
C GLY A 20 -20.86 -3.10 23.30
N LEU A 21 -21.05 -3.00 24.63
CA LEU A 21 -21.22 -1.72 25.32
C LEU A 21 -19.94 -0.89 25.25
N ALA A 22 -18.77 -1.52 25.47
CA ALA A 22 -17.48 -0.86 25.36
C ALA A 22 -17.23 -0.35 23.93
N ALA A 23 -17.49 -1.15 22.90
CA ALA A 23 -17.30 -0.77 21.50
C ALA A 23 -18.12 0.47 21.12
N ARG A 24 -19.37 0.57 21.58
CA ARG A 24 -20.19 1.78 21.36
C ARG A 24 -19.73 2.97 22.18
N ARG A 25 -19.36 2.74 23.44
CA ARG A 25 -18.98 3.83 24.36
C ARG A 25 -17.64 4.48 24.00
N PHE A 26 -16.73 3.74 23.38
CA PHE A 26 -15.40 4.19 22.98
C PHE A 26 -15.24 4.32 21.46
N HIS A 27 -16.34 4.34 20.70
CA HIS A 27 -16.28 4.59 19.27
C HIS A 27 -15.76 6.02 19.02
N VAL A 28 -14.63 6.12 18.33
CA VAL A 28 -14.08 7.39 17.84
C VAL A 28 -14.65 7.64 16.45
N GLU A 29 -15.28 8.80 16.26
CA GLU A 29 -15.77 9.21 14.95
C GLU A 29 -14.57 9.52 14.04
N THR A 30 -14.44 8.77 12.94
CA THR A 30 -13.46 9.06 11.90
C THR A 30 -14.01 10.12 10.95
N PRO A 31 -13.20 11.10 10.53
CA PRO A 31 -13.63 12.06 9.52
C PRO A 31 -14.08 11.33 8.24
N PRO A 32 -15.16 11.78 7.57
CA PRO A 32 -15.70 11.08 6.40
C PRO A 32 -14.66 10.94 5.27
N LEU A 33 -13.77 11.94 5.13
CA LEU A 33 -12.67 11.92 4.18
C LEU A 33 -11.68 10.77 4.44
N VAL A 34 -11.37 10.46 5.70
CA VAL A 34 -10.46 9.35 6.06
C VAL A 34 -11.04 8.02 5.60
N ALA A 35 -12.35 7.83 5.80
CA ALA A 35 -13.04 6.62 5.36
C ALA A 35 -13.10 6.48 3.83
N GLU A 36 -13.13 7.59 3.08
CA GLU A 36 -13.03 7.58 1.62
C GLU A 36 -11.63 7.24 1.14
N ILE A 37 -10.59 7.82 1.75
CA ILE A 37 -9.19 7.52 1.45
C ILE A 37 -8.89 6.03 1.75
N GLU A 38 -9.34 5.52 2.89
CA GLU A 38 -9.08 4.14 3.31
C GLU A 38 -9.68 3.10 2.35
N LYS A 39 -10.84 3.39 1.74
CA LYS A 39 -11.46 2.52 0.72
C LYS A 39 -10.62 2.39 -0.55
N VAL A 40 -9.80 3.39 -0.87
CA VAL A 40 -8.92 3.40 -2.05
C VAL A 40 -7.58 2.74 -1.76
N LEU A 41 -7.15 2.73 -0.50
CA LEU A 41 -5.91 2.09 -0.11
C LEU A 41 -6.01 0.55 -0.22
N PRO A 42 -4.90 -0.16 -0.48
CA PRO A 42 -4.90 -1.62 -0.64
C PRO A 42 -5.33 -2.43 0.60
N GLY A 43 -5.46 -1.80 1.78
CA GLY A 43 -5.83 -2.48 3.03
C GLY A 43 -4.80 -3.47 3.60
N THR A 44 -3.60 -3.56 3.02
CA THR A 44 -2.57 -4.55 3.39
C THR A 44 -1.87 -4.26 4.73
N ASN A 45 -1.99 -3.04 5.26
CA ASN A 45 -1.38 -2.63 6.54
C ASN A 45 0.12 -2.95 6.66
N CYS A 46 0.87 -2.92 5.55
CA CYS A 46 2.25 -3.38 5.48
C CYS A 46 3.29 -2.44 6.15
N GLY A 47 2.94 -1.19 6.44
CA GLY A 47 3.84 -0.23 7.11
C GLY A 47 5.01 0.31 6.29
N VAL A 48 5.15 -0.06 5.01
CA VAL A 48 6.25 0.41 4.13
C VAL A 48 6.25 1.94 3.97
N CYS A 49 5.09 2.57 4.05
CA CYS A 49 4.93 4.03 4.01
C CYS A 49 5.37 4.74 5.31
N GLY A 50 5.71 4.02 6.38
CA GLY A 50 6.09 4.57 7.68
C GLY A 50 4.92 4.86 8.63
N PHE A 51 3.67 4.62 8.21
CA PHE A 51 2.48 4.84 9.04
C PHE A 51 1.91 3.54 9.62
N ALA A 52 1.18 3.68 10.74
CA ALA A 52 0.51 2.57 11.41
C ALA A 52 -0.74 2.11 10.62
N GLY A 53 -0.50 1.27 9.62
CA GLY A 53 -1.56 0.72 8.77
C GLY A 53 -2.14 1.70 7.76
N CYS A 54 -3.11 1.23 6.98
CA CYS A 54 -3.81 2.01 5.95
C CYS A 54 -4.65 3.12 6.57
N ALA A 55 -5.33 2.87 7.70
CA ALA A 55 -6.08 3.90 8.42
C ALA A 55 -5.17 5.05 8.92
N GLY A 56 -3.97 4.73 9.41
CA GLY A 56 -3.00 5.73 9.85
C GLY A 56 -2.47 6.58 8.69
N LEU A 57 -2.18 5.95 7.55
CA LEU A 57 -1.83 6.67 6.33
C LEU A 57 -2.98 7.56 5.84
N ALA A 58 -4.22 7.05 5.87
CA ALA A 58 -5.41 7.79 5.45
C ALA A 58 -5.64 9.04 6.29
N LEU A 59 -5.46 8.94 7.61
CA LEU A 59 -5.52 10.09 8.51
C LEU A 59 -4.44 11.11 8.18
N ALA A 60 -3.18 10.68 8.07
CA ALA A 60 -2.07 11.57 7.73
C ALA A 60 -2.26 12.26 6.38
N MET A 61 -2.82 11.57 5.39
CA MET A 61 -3.17 12.15 4.09
C MET A 61 -4.30 13.19 4.22
N SER A 62 -5.33 12.92 5.02
CA SER A 62 -6.44 13.86 5.25
C SER A 62 -6.00 15.13 5.98
N GLU A 63 -4.97 15.05 6.81
CA GLU A 63 -4.39 16.17 7.54
C GLU A 63 -3.30 16.91 6.75
N GLY A 64 -2.96 16.44 5.54
CA GLY A 64 -1.90 17.00 4.70
C GLY A 64 -0.47 16.65 5.17
N ALA A 65 -0.32 15.73 6.11
CA ALA A 65 0.97 15.27 6.63
C ALA A 65 1.66 14.21 5.74
N ALA A 66 0.94 13.62 4.78
CA ALA A 66 1.49 12.65 3.82
C ALA A 66 1.04 12.96 2.38
N PRO A 67 1.93 12.87 1.37
CA PRO A 67 1.55 13.05 -0.03
C PRO A 67 0.71 11.87 -0.53
N VAL A 68 -0.10 12.09 -1.56
CA VAL A 68 -0.90 11.05 -2.24
C VAL A 68 -0.06 9.91 -2.81
N THR A 69 1.24 10.14 -3.01
CA THR A 69 2.23 9.20 -3.51
C THR A 69 2.85 8.32 -2.42
N ALA A 70 2.48 8.50 -1.16
CA ALA A 70 3.12 7.84 -0.02
C ALA A 70 2.79 6.35 0.12
N CYS A 71 1.97 5.76 -0.75
CA CYS A 71 1.66 4.34 -0.76
C CYS A 71 2.44 3.59 -1.88
N PRO A 72 3.69 3.13 -1.64
CA PRO A 72 4.45 2.32 -2.59
C PRO A 72 3.68 1.11 -3.15
N PRO A 73 2.98 0.28 -2.35
CA PRO A 73 2.28 -0.89 -2.89
C PRO A 73 1.06 -0.54 -3.73
N GLY A 74 0.43 0.62 -3.48
CA GLY A 74 -0.70 1.10 -4.28
C GLY A 74 -0.29 1.66 -5.63
N GLY A 75 0.96 2.12 -5.76
CA GLY A 75 1.51 2.64 -7.00
C GLY A 75 0.71 3.81 -7.58
N ARG A 76 0.79 3.95 -8.91
CA ARG A 76 0.23 5.11 -9.64
C ARG A 76 -1.30 5.14 -9.62
N GLU A 77 -1.96 3.98 -9.73
CA GLU A 77 -3.43 3.92 -9.78
C GLU A 77 -4.06 4.42 -8.49
N VAL A 78 -3.57 3.93 -7.35
CA VAL A 78 -4.01 4.39 -6.03
C VAL A 78 -3.69 5.88 -5.85
N ALA A 79 -2.50 6.33 -6.22
CA ALA A 79 -2.14 7.75 -6.08
C ALA A 79 -3.02 8.68 -6.93
N LEU A 80 -3.41 8.28 -8.14
CA LEU A 80 -4.35 9.02 -8.99
C LEU A 80 -5.75 9.08 -8.36
N ALA A 81 -6.24 7.96 -7.85
CA ALA A 81 -7.53 7.92 -7.17
C ALA A 81 -7.54 8.79 -5.90
N LEU A 82 -6.46 8.73 -5.11
CA LEU A 82 -6.27 9.58 -3.92
C LEU A 82 -6.18 11.07 -4.27
N ALA A 83 -5.47 11.40 -5.35
CA ALA A 83 -5.39 12.77 -5.84
C ALA A 83 -6.77 13.35 -6.22
N GLY A 84 -7.65 12.52 -6.81
CA GLY A 84 -9.03 12.91 -7.09
C GLY A 84 -9.89 13.17 -5.85
N ILE A 85 -9.54 12.56 -4.70
CA ILE A 85 -10.27 12.72 -3.43
C ILE A 85 -9.73 13.91 -2.62
N ILE A 86 -8.41 14.06 -2.52
CA ILE A 86 -7.76 15.00 -1.61
C ILE A 86 -7.50 16.37 -2.25
N ALA A 87 -7.24 16.42 -3.56
CA ALA A 87 -6.83 17.64 -4.25
C ALA A 87 -7.65 17.90 -5.55
N PRO A 88 -8.98 18.08 -5.46
CA PRO A 88 -9.84 18.25 -6.64
C PRO A 88 -9.53 19.52 -7.46
N GLU A 89 -8.99 20.57 -6.82
CA GLU A 89 -8.75 21.89 -7.44
C GLU A 89 -7.41 22.00 -8.22
N GLY A 90 -6.46 21.08 -7.99
CA GLY A 90 -5.12 21.11 -8.58
C GLY A 90 -4.95 20.24 -9.84
N GLY A 91 -5.96 19.44 -10.17
CA GLY A 91 -5.87 18.37 -11.17
C GLY A 91 -5.05 17.18 -10.64
N ALA A 92 -5.63 15.98 -10.67
CA ALA A 92 -5.05 14.77 -10.08
C ALA A 92 -3.61 14.46 -10.55
N GLU A 93 -3.26 14.93 -11.75
CA GLU A 93 -1.97 14.74 -12.41
C GLU A 93 -0.88 15.69 -11.89
N ALA A 94 -1.24 16.90 -11.45
CA ALA A 94 -0.26 17.86 -10.90
C ALA A 94 0.20 17.43 -9.49
N SER A 95 -0.69 16.82 -8.72
CA SER A 95 -0.41 16.26 -7.38
C SER A 95 0.48 15.02 -7.38
N ILE A 96 0.78 14.44 -8.54
CA ILE A 96 1.67 13.27 -8.70
C ILE A 96 2.88 13.54 -9.61
N ALA A 97 3.15 14.80 -9.93
CA ALA A 97 4.30 15.21 -10.73
C ALA A 97 5.60 14.80 -9.99
N GLY A 98 6.24 13.71 -10.43
CA GLY A 98 7.41 13.10 -9.80
C GLY A 98 7.21 11.62 -9.41
N MET A 99 5.98 11.14 -9.32
CA MET A 99 5.70 9.73 -9.05
C MET A 99 5.97 8.82 -10.26
N ALA A 100 5.86 9.38 -11.48
CA ALA A 100 6.15 8.68 -12.73
C ALA A 100 7.61 8.16 -12.82
N GLU A 101 8.54 8.76 -12.06
CA GLU A 101 9.95 8.34 -12.08
C GLU A 101 10.26 7.21 -11.09
N MET A 102 9.38 6.96 -10.11
CA MET A 102 9.58 5.93 -9.10
C MET A 102 8.87 4.63 -9.52
N GLU A 103 9.57 3.84 -10.34
CA GLU A 103 9.08 2.52 -10.77
C GLU A 103 8.98 1.56 -9.58
N PRO A 104 7.89 0.76 -9.48
CA PRO A 104 7.73 -0.18 -8.39
C PRO A 104 8.84 -1.24 -8.44
N MET A 105 9.40 -1.51 -7.27
CA MET A 105 10.46 -2.51 -7.10
C MET A 105 9.87 -3.86 -6.68
N VAL A 106 10.43 -4.95 -7.19
CA VAL A 106 10.04 -6.33 -6.87
C VAL A 106 11.27 -7.16 -6.53
N ALA A 107 11.08 -8.15 -5.67
CA ALA A 107 12.12 -9.13 -5.38
C ALA A 107 12.31 -10.08 -6.58
N PHE A 108 13.56 -10.43 -6.86
CA PHE A 108 13.97 -11.40 -7.86
C PHE A 108 14.88 -12.44 -7.20
N ILE A 109 14.59 -13.73 -7.40
CA ILE A 109 15.36 -14.83 -6.80
C ILE A 109 16.23 -15.44 -7.90
N PHE A 110 17.53 -15.50 -7.66
CA PHE A 110 18.49 -16.20 -8.51
C PHE A 110 18.42 -17.71 -8.24
N GLU A 111 18.06 -18.47 -9.27
CA GLU A 111 17.81 -19.91 -9.19
C GLU A 111 19.07 -20.72 -8.86
N ASP A 112 20.23 -20.26 -9.31
CA ASP A 112 21.55 -20.86 -9.10
C ASP A 112 22.04 -20.72 -7.64
N HIS A 113 21.56 -19.72 -6.90
CA HIS A 113 21.95 -19.46 -5.50
C HIS A 113 20.87 -19.90 -4.49
N CYS A 114 19.68 -20.29 -4.97
CA CYS A 114 18.56 -20.68 -4.12
C CYS A 114 18.69 -22.14 -3.65
N THR A 115 18.76 -22.34 -2.33
CA THR A 115 18.85 -23.69 -1.73
C THR A 115 17.51 -24.25 -1.27
N GLY A 116 16.41 -23.53 -1.47
CA GLY A 116 15.07 -23.97 -1.07
C GLY A 116 14.84 -24.02 0.45
N CYS A 117 15.50 -23.15 1.23
CA CYS A 117 15.41 -23.13 2.69
C CYS A 117 14.05 -22.65 3.25
N GLY A 118 13.21 -22.00 2.44
CA GLY A 118 11.84 -21.58 2.80
C GLY A 118 11.73 -20.42 3.79
N LYS A 119 12.83 -19.76 4.17
CA LYS A 119 12.80 -18.61 5.09
C LYS A 119 12.11 -17.39 4.49
N CYS A 120 12.36 -17.13 3.20
CA CYS A 120 11.74 -16.03 2.47
C CYS A 120 10.21 -16.20 2.38
N PHE A 121 9.74 -17.42 2.07
CA PHE A 121 8.31 -17.77 2.01
C PHE A 121 7.57 -17.38 3.30
N LYS A 122 8.11 -17.80 4.46
CA LYS A 122 7.49 -17.51 5.78
C LYS A 122 7.49 -16.04 6.17
N ARG A 123 8.35 -15.22 5.56
CA ARG A 123 8.52 -13.81 5.91
C ARG A 123 7.77 -12.87 4.96
N CYS A 124 7.29 -13.38 3.83
CA CYS A 124 6.56 -12.58 2.86
C CYS A 124 5.18 -12.21 3.41
N PRO A 125 4.84 -10.91 3.58
CA PRO A 125 3.54 -10.50 4.11
C PRO A 125 2.39 -10.65 3.10
N THR A 126 2.71 -10.78 1.81
CA THR A 126 1.72 -10.89 0.73
C THR A 126 1.72 -12.25 0.05
N ASP A 127 2.45 -13.23 0.61
CA ASP A 127 2.62 -14.57 0.03
C ASP A 127 3.03 -14.56 -1.46
N ALA A 128 3.80 -13.55 -1.87
CA ALA A 128 4.26 -13.39 -3.26
C ALA A 128 5.31 -14.41 -3.69
N ILE A 129 5.81 -15.26 -2.78
CA ILE A 129 6.86 -16.23 -3.07
C ILE A 129 6.23 -17.60 -3.27
N VAL A 130 6.55 -18.23 -4.41
CA VAL A 130 6.06 -19.56 -4.75
C VAL A 130 7.22 -20.54 -4.73
N GLY A 131 7.05 -21.66 -4.04
CA GLY A 131 8.06 -22.70 -3.91
C GLY A 131 7.68 -23.71 -2.83
N ALA A 132 8.48 -24.75 -2.71
CA ALA A 132 8.34 -25.76 -1.66
C ALA A 132 9.69 -26.00 -0.95
N ALA A 133 9.65 -26.70 0.17
CA ALA A 133 10.86 -27.07 0.88
C ALA A 133 11.81 -27.86 -0.05
N LYS A 134 13.09 -27.46 -0.08
CA LYS A 134 14.13 -28.03 -0.96
C LYS A 134 13.85 -27.87 -2.46
N GLN A 135 12.97 -26.95 -2.85
CA GLN A 135 12.75 -26.56 -4.24
C GLN A 135 13.17 -25.10 -4.45
N ILE A 136 13.52 -24.75 -5.68
CA ILE A 136 13.84 -23.36 -6.05
C ILE A 136 12.57 -22.53 -5.92
N HIS A 137 12.69 -21.38 -5.27
CA HIS A 137 11.58 -20.45 -5.08
C HIS A 137 11.60 -19.38 -6.18
N THR A 138 10.43 -18.89 -6.55
CA THR A 138 10.25 -17.77 -7.50
C THR A 138 9.31 -16.73 -6.91
N VAL A 139 9.26 -15.54 -7.50
CA VAL A 139 8.45 -14.42 -7.02
C VAL A 139 7.37 -14.10 -8.05
N VAL A 140 6.12 -14.05 -7.59
CA VAL A 140 4.98 -13.52 -8.34
C VAL A 140 5.03 -12.00 -8.26
N MET A 141 5.53 -11.37 -9.32
CA MET A 141 5.78 -9.92 -9.39
C MET A 141 4.54 -9.05 -9.15
N ASP A 142 3.34 -9.58 -9.39
CA ASP A 142 2.08 -8.85 -9.16
C ASP A 142 1.63 -8.83 -7.71
N ALA A 143 2.03 -9.83 -6.92
CA ALA A 143 1.76 -9.88 -5.48
C ALA A 143 2.90 -9.25 -4.66
N CYS A 144 4.07 -9.04 -5.26
CA CYS A 144 5.23 -8.49 -4.57
C CYS A 144 5.08 -6.97 -4.38
N ILE A 145 5.18 -6.52 -3.13
CA ILE A 145 5.10 -5.09 -2.76
C ILE A 145 6.46 -4.41 -2.59
N GLY A 146 7.57 -5.11 -2.87
CA GLY A 146 8.92 -4.54 -2.74
C GLY A 146 9.31 -4.15 -1.31
N CYS A 147 8.85 -4.89 -0.29
CA CYS A 147 9.14 -4.59 1.12
C CYS A 147 10.51 -5.08 1.62
N ASP A 148 11.32 -5.72 0.77
CA ASP A 148 12.67 -6.24 1.04
C ASP A 148 12.83 -7.23 2.22
N ALA A 149 11.76 -7.57 2.95
CA ALA A 149 11.80 -8.50 4.08
C ALA A 149 12.34 -9.90 3.73
N CYS A 150 12.21 -10.32 2.46
CA CYS A 150 12.76 -11.57 1.97
C CYS A 150 14.27 -11.50 1.67
N VAL A 151 14.77 -10.32 1.27
CA VAL A 151 16.19 -10.06 1.00
C VAL A 151 16.97 -10.16 2.31
N ASP A 152 16.49 -9.49 3.35
CA ASP A 152 17.15 -9.43 4.66
C ASP A 152 17.32 -10.80 5.32
N ILE A 153 16.38 -11.72 5.11
CA ILE A 153 16.36 -13.03 5.78
C ILE A 153 17.05 -14.14 4.96
N CYS A 154 17.44 -13.87 3.71
CA CYS A 154 17.98 -14.89 2.83
C CYS A 154 19.42 -15.28 3.26
N PRO A 155 19.66 -16.52 3.70
CA PRO A 155 20.97 -16.93 4.21
C PRO A 155 22.02 -17.06 3.11
N THR A 156 21.59 -17.29 1.86
CA THR A 156 22.48 -17.40 0.70
C THR A 156 22.54 -16.11 -0.11
N GLN A 157 21.83 -15.06 0.32
CA GLN A 157 21.71 -13.79 -0.41
C GLN A 157 21.30 -13.95 -1.88
N ALA A 158 20.49 -14.99 -2.17
CA ALA A 158 20.02 -15.29 -3.52
C ALA A 158 18.94 -14.33 -4.05
N ILE A 159 18.52 -13.34 -3.25
CA ILE A 159 17.37 -12.47 -3.58
C ILE A 159 17.86 -11.04 -3.73
N VAL A 160 17.47 -10.38 -4.82
CA VAL A 160 17.78 -8.99 -5.09
C VAL A 160 16.53 -8.20 -5.47
N THR A 161 16.52 -6.91 -5.15
CA THR A 161 15.43 -6.02 -5.49
C THR A 161 15.68 -5.39 -6.85
N ARG A 162 14.76 -5.57 -7.80
CA ARG A 162 14.84 -5.07 -9.18
C ARG A 162 13.60 -4.27 -9.53
N ARG A 163 13.71 -3.41 -10.54
CA ARG A 163 12.55 -2.70 -11.11
C ARG A 163 11.58 -3.71 -11.69
N LYS A 164 10.29 -3.56 -11.39
CA LYS A 164 9.25 -4.35 -12.04
C LYS A 164 9.27 -4.04 -13.54
N PRO A 165 9.34 -5.05 -14.42
CA PRO A 165 9.35 -4.81 -15.85
C PRO A 165 8.06 -4.09 -16.28
N ARG A 166 8.18 -3.15 -17.23
CA ARG A 166 7.02 -2.51 -17.85
C ARG A 166 6.34 -3.53 -18.79
N THR A 167 5.09 -3.87 -18.51
CA THR A 167 4.19 -4.68 -19.32
C THR A 167 3.03 -3.81 -19.81
N LEU A 168 2.17 -4.34 -20.69
CA LEU A 168 0.98 -3.60 -21.16
C LEU A 168 0.04 -3.17 -20.01
N SER A 169 0.06 -3.89 -18.88
CA SER A 169 -0.81 -3.62 -17.73
C SER A 169 -0.32 -2.49 -16.83
N ASN A 170 0.98 -2.20 -16.78
CA ASN A 170 1.55 -1.13 -15.95
C ASN A 170 2.22 -0.02 -16.80
N TRP A 171 2.13 -0.13 -18.13
CA TRP A 171 2.62 0.90 -19.04
C TRP A 171 1.66 2.07 -19.07
N TYR A 172 2.21 3.27 -19.10
CA TYR A 172 1.46 4.51 -19.23
C TYR A 172 2.24 5.47 -20.11
N TRP A 173 1.52 6.34 -20.80
CA TRP A 173 2.13 7.38 -21.61
C TRP A 173 2.70 8.46 -20.70
N ASP A 174 4.03 8.53 -20.64
CA ASP A 174 4.75 9.63 -20.00
C ASP A 174 4.49 10.91 -20.81
N LYS A 175 3.74 11.86 -20.25
CA LYS A 175 3.43 13.11 -20.94
C LYS A 175 4.75 13.84 -21.21
N PRO A 176 5.16 14.02 -22.47
CA PRO A 176 6.42 14.70 -22.75
C PRO A 176 6.34 16.12 -22.21
N ALA A 177 7.44 16.58 -21.60
CA ALA A 177 7.55 17.96 -21.19
C ALA A 177 7.42 18.84 -22.44
N LEU A 178 6.30 19.54 -22.57
CA LEU A 178 6.08 20.47 -23.67
C LEU A 178 7.04 21.65 -23.46
N ALA A 179 8.15 21.64 -24.17
CA ALA A 179 9.16 22.71 -24.15
C ALA A 179 8.58 24.11 -24.43
N PHE A 180 7.36 24.19 -24.98
CA PHE A 180 6.66 25.44 -25.27
C PHE A 180 5.98 26.09 -24.05
N ALA A 181 5.74 25.38 -22.93
CA ALA A 181 5.08 25.96 -21.76
C ALA A 181 5.99 26.85 -20.90
N ALA A 182 7.31 26.70 -21.01
CA ALA A 182 8.29 27.53 -20.30
C ALA A 182 8.48 28.93 -20.91
N ALA A 183 7.85 29.21 -22.05
CA ALA A 183 8.00 30.45 -22.82
C ALA A 183 6.69 31.21 -22.97
N ALA A 184 5.82 31.25 -21.94
CA ALA A 184 4.71 32.19 -21.90
C ALA A 184 5.20 33.53 -21.31
N PRO A 185 5.57 34.54 -22.12
CA PRO A 185 5.74 35.90 -21.61
C PRO A 185 4.42 36.36 -21.01
N GLY A 186 4.49 36.94 -19.81
CA GLY A 186 3.35 37.34 -19.00
C GLY A 186 2.22 37.94 -19.81
N ARG A 187 1.04 37.32 -19.70
CA ARG A 187 -0.21 37.93 -20.14
C ARG A 187 -0.43 39.17 -19.27
N PRO A 188 -0.39 40.41 -19.80
CA PRO A 188 -0.66 41.58 -18.97
C PRO A 188 -2.08 41.47 -18.41
N ALA A 189 -2.22 41.77 -17.11
CA ALA A 189 -3.51 41.78 -16.43
C ALA A 189 -4.46 42.71 -17.20
N ARG A 190 -5.57 42.14 -17.67
CA ARG A 190 -6.62 42.88 -18.35
C ARG A 190 -7.32 43.77 -17.32
N GLN A 191 -6.90 45.03 -17.23
CA GLN A 191 -7.64 46.07 -16.51
C GLN A 191 -8.88 46.42 -17.35
N ILE A 192 -10.06 46.05 -16.85
CA ILE A 192 -11.35 46.66 -17.21
C ILE A 192 -11.94 47.17 -15.90
#